data_AF-A0A7S2FNT2-F1
#
_entry.id   AF-A0A7S2FNT2-F1
#
_cell.length_a   1.000
_cell.length_b   1.000
_cell.length_c   1.000
_cell.angle_alpha   90.00
_cell.angle_beta   90.00
_cell.angle_gamma   90.00
#
_symmetry.space_group_name_H-M   'P 1'
#
loop_
_entity.id
_entity.type
_entity.pdbx_description
1 polymer ?
#
loop_
_entity_poly.entity_id
_entity_poly.type
_entity_poly.pdbx_seq_one_letter_code
_entity_poly.pdbx_strand_id
1 'polypeptide(L)'
;DNQGVVQLAHGQKDTSRSGHFRRPQVYVEDLVGQGFIWLDRTETDFNPADIFTKQVEPAKKFGYLRDVIMGIQPDMYLSASVKDMLNGREPSGTNVLLREMRQVQDAAP
;
A
#
# COMPACT_ATOMS: atom_id res chain seq x y z
N ASP A 1 -4.18 -3.99 -5.01
CA ASP A 1 -5.63 -3.78 -5.26
C ASP A 1 -6.55 -4.26 -4.12
N ASN A 2 -6.08 -5.14 -3.22
CA ASN A 2 -6.90 -5.68 -2.12
C ASN A 2 -6.93 -4.79 -0.86
N GLN A 3 -8.04 -4.10 -0.62
CA GLN A 3 -8.24 -3.25 0.57
C GLN A 3 -8.10 -4.00 1.89
N GLY A 4 -8.51 -5.27 1.95
CA GLY A 4 -8.43 -6.06 3.17
C GLY A 4 -6.99 -6.30 3.61
N VAL A 5 -6.08 -6.52 2.66
CA VAL A 5 -4.65 -6.70 2.94
C VAL A 5 -4.00 -5.38 3.34
N VAL A 6 -4.39 -4.26 2.70
CA VAL A 6 -3.94 -2.92 3.10
C VAL A 6 -4.35 -2.62 4.54
N GLN A 7 -5.61 -2.86 4.91
CA GLN A 7 -6.09 -2.67 6.28
C GLN A 7 -5.36 -3.55 7.29
N LEU A 8 -5.07 -4.81 6.96
CA LEU A 8 -4.29 -5.70 7.81
C LEU A 8 -2.87 -5.14 8.02
N ALA A 9 -2.20 -4.72 6.95
CA ALA A 9 -0.86 -4.14 7.04
C ALA A 9 -0.79 -2.88 7.90
N HIS A 10 -1.86 -2.09 7.95
CA HIS A 10 -1.99 -0.91 8.80
C HIS A 10 -2.59 -1.20 10.19
N GLY A 11 -2.77 -2.47 10.56
CA GLY A 11 -3.31 -2.87 11.86
C GLY A 11 -4.80 -2.54 12.09
N GLN A 12 -5.56 -2.23 11.04
CA GLN A 12 -6.94 -1.74 11.10
C GLN A 12 -8.01 -2.84 11.07
N LYS A 13 -7.62 -4.13 10.99
CA LYS A 13 -8.58 -5.22 10.82
C LYS A 13 -8.23 -6.45 11.65
N ASP A 14 -9.28 -7.13 12.10
CA ASP A 14 -9.19 -8.35 12.90
C ASP A 14 -8.51 -9.50 12.11
N THR A 15 -7.55 -10.17 12.73
CA THR A 15 -6.57 -11.06 12.09
C THR A 15 -6.97 -12.54 12.11
N SER A 16 -8.13 -12.86 12.67
CA SER A 16 -8.60 -14.25 12.84
C SER A 16 -8.66 -15.06 11.53
N ARG A 17 -8.86 -14.41 10.38
CA ARG A 17 -8.90 -15.06 9.05
C ARG A 17 -7.58 -15.05 8.28
N SER A 18 -6.54 -14.40 8.78
CA SER A 18 -5.23 -14.28 8.11
C SER A 18 -4.19 -15.30 8.60
N GLY A 19 -4.60 -16.31 9.38
CA GLY A 19 -3.70 -17.32 9.96
C GLY A 19 -2.79 -18.00 8.94
N HIS A 20 -3.27 -18.25 7.73
CA HIS A 20 -2.52 -18.91 6.65
C HIS A 20 -1.37 -18.07 6.07
N PHE A 21 -1.31 -16.76 6.36
CA PHE A 21 -0.21 -15.87 5.96
C PHE A 21 0.25 -14.95 7.10
N ARG A 22 0.09 -15.38 8.37
CA ARG A 22 0.39 -14.52 9.53
C ARG A 22 1.85 -14.08 9.62
N ARG A 23 2.80 -14.93 9.24
CA ARG A 23 4.25 -14.59 9.25
C ARG A 23 4.58 -13.41 8.32
N PRO A 24 4.29 -13.46 7.01
CA PRO A 24 4.54 -12.32 6.13
C PRO A 24 3.69 -11.11 6.51
N GLN A 25 2.48 -11.31 7.05
CA GLN A 25 1.66 -10.21 7.56
C GLN A 25 2.38 -9.43 8.67
N VAL A 26 2.85 -10.11 9.73
CA VAL A 26 3.54 -9.45 10.85
C VAL A 26 4.80 -8.71 10.38
N TYR A 27 5.58 -9.32 9.48
CA TYR A 27 6.74 -8.66 8.90
C TYR A 27 6.38 -7.35 8.17
N VAL A 28 5.30 -7.35 7.39
CA VAL A 28 4.83 -6.16 6.68
C VAL A 28 4.25 -5.12 7.66
N GLU A 29 3.47 -5.56 8.65
CA GLU A 29 2.97 -4.69 9.74
C GLU A 29 4.11 -3.98 10.45
N ASP A 30 5.20 -4.69 10.76
CA ASP A 30 6.39 -4.12 11.41
C ASP A 30 7.06 -3.07 10.52
N LEU A 31 7.25 -3.34 9.22
CA LEU A 31 7.86 -2.39 8.30
C LEU A 31 6.99 -1.14 8.08
N VAL A 32 5.67 -1.31 8.00
CA VAL A 32 4.71 -0.20 7.91
C VAL A 32 4.71 0.60 9.21
N GLY A 33 4.63 -0.08 10.34
CA GLY A 33 4.69 0.54 11.67
C GLY A 33 5.98 1.32 11.87
N GLN A 34 7.11 0.78 11.41
CA GLN A 34 8.43 1.42 11.42
C GLN A 34 8.55 2.60 10.46
N GLY A 35 7.67 2.71 9.47
CA GLY A 35 7.71 3.74 8.43
C GLY A 35 8.71 3.44 7.31
N PHE A 36 9.21 2.21 7.20
CA PHE A 36 10.10 1.79 6.11
C PHE A 36 9.37 1.67 4.77
N ILE A 37 8.09 1.26 4.81
CA ILE A 37 7.26 1.14 3.62
C ILE A 37 5.88 1.72 3.88
N TRP A 38 5.26 2.24 2.83
CA TRP A 38 3.85 2.64 2.82
C TRP A 38 3.09 1.75 1.86
N LEU A 39 1.99 1.16 2.33
CA LEU A 39 1.10 0.36 1.49
C LEU A 39 -0.18 1.12 1.21
N ASP A 40 -0.46 1.30 -0.07
CA ASP A 40 -1.65 2.00 -0.55
C ASP A 40 -2.48 1.10 -1.47
N ARG A 41 -3.78 1.38 -1.54
CA ARG A 41 -4.64 0.66 -2.46
C ARG A 41 -4.50 1.23 -3.88
N THR A 42 -3.92 0.43 -4.75
CA THR A 42 -4.04 0.61 -6.20
C THR A 42 -5.42 0.18 -6.67
N GLU A 43 -6.03 0.95 -7.57
CA GLU A 43 -7.22 0.55 -8.30
C GLU A 43 -6.95 -0.70 -9.18
N THR A 44 -7.94 -1.58 -9.33
CA THR A 44 -7.78 -2.92 -9.93
C THR A 44 -7.20 -2.90 -11.34
N ASP A 45 -7.55 -1.89 -12.15
CA ASP A 45 -7.06 -1.81 -13.53
C ASP A 45 -5.64 -1.28 -13.67
N PHE A 46 -5.08 -0.76 -12.58
CA PHE A 46 -3.77 -0.12 -12.57
C PHE A 46 -2.72 -0.91 -11.81
N ASN A 47 -3.01 -2.14 -11.37
CA ASN A 47 -2.05 -2.99 -10.67
C ASN A 47 -1.18 -3.79 -11.65
N PRO A 48 0.11 -3.46 -11.86
CA PRO A 48 0.94 -4.15 -12.85
C PRO A 48 1.15 -5.63 -12.53
N ALA A 49 1.08 -6.01 -11.25
CA ALA A 49 1.20 -7.40 -10.81
C ALA A 49 0.09 -8.32 -11.38
N ASP A 50 -1.02 -7.75 -11.87
CA ASP A 50 -2.09 -8.53 -12.49
C ASP A 50 -1.62 -9.27 -13.75
N ILE A 51 -0.62 -8.75 -14.49
CA ILE A 51 -0.12 -9.42 -15.71
C ILE A 51 0.49 -10.80 -15.41
N PHE A 52 0.95 -11.02 -14.18
CA PHE A 52 1.62 -12.26 -13.76
C PHE A 52 0.68 -13.22 -13.03
N THR A 53 -0.53 -12.78 -12.68
CA THR A 53 -1.41 -13.52 -11.76
C THR A 53 -2.81 -13.77 -12.30
N LYS A 54 -3.23 -13.05 -13.34
CA LYS A 54 -4.58 -13.10 -13.90
C LYS A 54 -4.54 -13.06 -15.42
N GLN A 55 -5.62 -13.51 -16.05
CA GLN A 55 -5.88 -13.21 -17.46
C GLN A 55 -6.19 -11.72 -17.60
N VAL A 56 -5.46 -11.02 -18.48
CA VAL A 56 -5.61 -9.58 -18.67
C VAL A 56 -6.45 -9.29 -19.90
N GLU A 57 -7.66 -8.82 -19.65
CA GLU A 57 -8.58 -8.30 -20.66
C GLU A 57 -9.14 -6.95 -20.19
N PRO A 58 -9.44 -6.02 -21.11
CA PRO A 58 -9.22 -6.07 -22.56
C PRO A 58 -7.75 -5.75 -22.96
N ALA A 59 -7.40 -5.90 -24.24
CA ALA A 59 -6.04 -5.64 -24.76
C ALA A 59 -5.46 -4.27 -24.38
N LYS A 60 -6.31 -3.25 -24.19
CA LYS A 60 -5.89 -1.93 -23.70
C LYS A 60 -5.28 -1.99 -22.30
N LYS A 61 -5.85 -2.79 -21.39
CA LYS A 61 -5.30 -3.02 -20.05
C LYS A 61 -3.95 -3.73 -20.14
N PHE A 62 -3.85 -4.76 -20.99
CA PHE A 62 -2.59 -5.45 -21.23
C PHE A 62 -1.49 -4.49 -21.72
N GLY A 63 -1.81 -3.63 -22.68
CA GLY A 63 -0.88 -2.61 -23.18
C GLY A 63 -0.35 -1.73 -22.06
N TYR A 64 -1.23 -1.17 -21.23
CA TYR A 64 -0.84 -0.36 -20.06
C TYR A 64 0.09 -1.13 -19.11
N LEU A 65 -0.32 -2.32 -18.64
CA LEU A 65 0.48 -3.06 -17.66
C LEU A 65 1.84 -3.50 -18.21
N ARG A 66 1.88 -3.92 -19.49
CA ARG A 66 3.13 -4.25 -20.20
C ARG A 66 4.06 -3.04 -20.27
N ASP A 67 3.54 -1.89 -20.66
CA ASP A 67 4.34 -0.68 -20.88
C ASP A 67 4.92 -0.15 -19.58
N VAL A 68 4.19 -0.28 -18.46
CA VAL A 68 4.70 0.00 -17.12
C VAL A 68 5.85 -0.95 -16.75
N ILE A 69 5.65 -2.27 -16.92
CA ILE A 69 6.64 -3.29 -16.53
C ILE A 69 7.91 -3.24 -17.38
N MET A 70 7.76 -2.99 -18.67
CA MET A 70 8.88 -2.89 -19.60
C MET A 70 9.59 -1.53 -19.54
N GLY A 71 9.11 -0.59 -18.70
CA GLY A 71 9.68 0.75 -18.57
C GLY A 71 9.49 1.63 -19.80
N ILE A 72 8.52 1.31 -20.68
CA ILE A 72 8.21 2.09 -21.88
C ILE A 72 7.42 3.34 -21.46
N GLN A 73 6.39 3.16 -20.63
CA GLN A 73 5.64 4.24 -20.00
C GLN A 73 5.44 3.91 -18.52
N PRO A 74 6.43 4.21 -17.64
CA PRO A 74 6.42 3.81 -16.24
C PRO A 74 5.53 4.72 -15.36
N ASP A 75 4.44 5.26 -15.90
CA ASP A 75 3.50 6.11 -15.17
C ASP A 75 2.53 5.23 -14.37
N MET A 76 2.81 5.09 -13.08
CA MET A 76 1.98 4.31 -12.17
C MET A 76 0.88 5.15 -11.54
N TYR A 77 -0.24 4.48 -11.25
CA TYR A 77 -1.30 5.06 -10.43
C TYR A 77 -0.76 5.41 -9.04
N LEU A 78 -1.01 6.65 -8.61
CA LEU A 78 -0.83 7.12 -7.24
C LEU A 78 -2.19 7.59 -6.72
N SER A 79 -2.62 7.09 -5.56
CA SER A 79 -3.84 7.59 -4.93
C SER A 79 -3.70 9.06 -4.53
N ALA A 80 -4.83 9.71 -4.29
CA ALA A 80 -4.85 11.08 -3.77
C ALA A 80 -4.04 11.22 -2.48
N SER A 81 -4.16 10.26 -1.55
CA SER A 81 -3.43 10.27 -0.28
C SER A 81 -1.92 10.21 -0.48
N VAL A 82 -1.44 9.35 -1.38
CA VAL A 82 0.00 9.28 -1.68
C VAL A 82 0.47 10.54 -2.39
N LYS A 83 -0.32 11.09 -3.31
CA LYS A 83 -0.01 12.37 -3.97
C LYS A 83 0.11 13.50 -2.94
N ASP A 84 -0.79 13.57 -1.97
CA ASP A 84 -0.72 14.57 -0.91
C ASP A 84 0.54 14.40 -0.06
N MET A 85 0.86 13.17 0.37
CA MET A 85 2.08 12.85 1.10
C MET A 85 3.35 13.28 0.34
N LEU A 86 3.43 12.95 -0.96
CA LEU A 86 4.58 13.32 -1.80
C LEU A 86 4.69 14.83 -2.03
N ASN A 87 3.56 15.55 -2.02
CA ASN A 87 3.52 17.01 -2.10
C ASN A 87 3.73 17.69 -0.74
N GLY A 88 4.13 16.96 0.31
CA GLY A 88 4.36 17.50 1.65
C GLY A 88 3.07 17.92 2.36
N ARG A 89 1.91 17.46 1.89
CA ARG A 89 0.62 17.67 2.53
C ARG A 89 0.33 16.51 3.48
N GLU A 90 -0.14 16.83 4.67
CA GLU A 90 -0.50 15.85 5.70
C GLU A 90 -1.71 15.00 5.21
N PRO A 91 -1.58 13.66 5.12
CA PRO A 91 -2.70 12.79 4.81
C PRO A 91 -3.70 12.78 5.97
N SER A 92 -4.98 13.02 5.70
CA SER A 92 -6.00 13.15 6.75
C SER A 92 -6.21 11.84 7.53
N GLY A 93 -6.10 11.94 8.87
CA GLY A 93 -6.94 11.18 9.80
C GLY A 93 -6.31 10.03 10.59
N THR A 94 -5.26 9.35 10.12
CA THR A 94 -4.71 8.17 10.85
C THR A 94 -3.21 8.26 11.16
N ASN A 95 -2.42 8.88 10.27
CA ASN A 95 -0.95 8.90 10.41
C ASN A 95 -0.44 10.01 11.33
N VAL A 96 -1.23 11.07 11.54
CA VAL A 96 -0.95 12.12 12.53
C VAL A 96 -0.83 11.47 13.91
N LEU A 97 -1.79 10.60 14.28
CA LEU A 97 -1.79 9.91 15.57
C LEU A 97 -0.61 8.95 15.74
N LEU A 98 -0.20 8.23 14.69
CA LEU A 98 0.97 7.33 14.75
C LEU A 98 2.30 8.10 14.86
N ARG A 99 2.44 9.23 14.17
CA ARG A 99 3.60 10.11 14.28
C ARG A 99 3.65 10.79 15.65
N GLU A 100 2.52 11.30 16.14
CA GLU A 100 2.40 11.90 17.47
C GLU A 100 2.67 10.88 18.57
N MET A 101 2.16 9.65 18.47
CA MET A 101 2.45 8.58 19.44
C MET A 101 3.94 8.19 19.49
N ARG A 102 4.65 8.21 18.36
CA ARG A 102 6.11 8.00 18.33
C ARG A 102 6.88 9.15 18.97
N GLN A 103 6.49 10.39 18.67
CA GLN A 103 7.08 11.56 19.32
C GLN A 103 6.87 11.55 20.84
N VAL A 104 5.73 11.02 21.31
CA VAL A 104 5.47 10.83 22.74
C VAL A 104 6.30 9.69 23.33
N GLN A 105 6.53 8.58 22.61
CA GLN A 105 7.39 7.48 23.07
C GLN A 105 8.87 7.88 23.14
N ASP A 106 9.38 8.62 22.15
CA ASP A 106 10.76 9.09 22.12
C ASP A 106 11.03 10.24 23.11
N ALA A 107 9.98 10.89 23.61
CA ALA A 107 10.04 11.95 24.62
C ALA A 107 9.78 11.46 26.06
N ALA A 108 9.50 10.17 26.25
CA ALA A 108 9.38 9.58 27.58
C ALA A 108 10.78 9.33 28.19
N PRO A 109 11.05 9.78 29.43
CA PRO A 109 12.36 9.69 30.07
C PRO A 109 12.80 8.25 30.40
#